data_AF-G3H0J2-F1
#
_entry.id   AF-G3H0J2-F1
#
_cell.length_a   1.000
_cell.length_b   1.000
_cell.length_c   1.000
_cell.angle_alpha   90.00
_cell.angle_beta   90.00
_cell.angle_gamma   90.00
#
_symmetry.space_group_name_H-M   'P 1'
#
loop_
_entity.id
_entity.type
_entity.pdbx_description
1 polymer ?
#
loop_
_entity_poly.entity_id
_entity_poly.type
_entity_poly.pdbx_seq_one_letter_code
_entity_poly.pdbx_strand_id
1 'polypeptide(L)'
;MANVPWHEEVVRFVQELVDLLPDYEIACEHEHSNCLLIGHKKFKISGEWWTWIDYSRFQELVLQYEESGGSKTFSASDYMARTPQWALFGARERGFDPKDTRYQRKNKAKDISGC
;
A
#
# COMPACT_ATOMS: atom_id res chain seq x y z
N MET A 1 8.03 -18.37 -15.45
CA MET A 1 8.06 -16.92 -15.11
C MET A 1 8.06 -16.01 -16.33
N ALA A 2 8.07 -16.51 -17.58
CA ALA A 2 8.20 -15.66 -18.78
C ALA A 2 7.15 -14.54 -18.97
N ASN A 3 5.97 -14.68 -18.35
CA ASN A 3 4.86 -13.74 -18.50
C ASN A 3 4.54 -12.96 -17.22
N VAL A 4 5.31 -13.15 -16.14
CA VAL A 4 5.11 -12.43 -14.88
C VAL A 4 6.14 -11.31 -14.84
N PRO A 5 5.72 -10.03 -14.79
CA PRO A 5 6.67 -8.92 -14.79
C PRO A 5 7.51 -8.92 -13.53
N TRP A 6 8.74 -8.45 -13.65
CA TRP A 6 9.58 -8.14 -12.50
C TRP A 6 9.03 -6.90 -11.77
N HIS A 7 9.35 -6.78 -10.49
CA HIS A 7 8.85 -5.65 -9.71
C HIS A 7 9.28 -4.29 -10.27
N GLU A 8 10.51 -4.19 -10.76
CA GLU A 8 11.02 -2.98 -11.41
C GLU A 8 10.23 -2.62 -12.69
N GLU A 9 9.72 -3.60 -13.42
CA GLU A 9 8.88 -3.36 -14.60
C GLU A 9 7.50 -2.84 -14.20
N VAL A 10 6.93 -3.35 -13.10
CA VAL A 10 5.68 -2.84 -12.53
C VAL A 10 5.88 -1.42 -12.00
N VAL A 11 6.99 -1.14 -11.31
CA VAL A 11 7.36 0.22 -10.85
C VAL A 11 7.43 1.18 -12.03
N ARG A 12 8.16 0.83 -13.09
CA ARG A 12 8.29 1.68 -14.30
C ARG A 12 6.93 1.97 -14.92
N PHE A 13 6.12 0.93 -15.13
CA PHE A 13 4.78 1.09 -15.68
C PHE A 13 3.90 2.01 -14.82
N VAL A 14 3.93 1.82 -13.49
CA VAL A 14 3.15 2.65 -12.57
C VAL A 14 3.65 4.10 -12.55
N GLN A 15 4.97 4.32 -12.66
CA GLN A 15 5.53 5.67 -12.76
C GLN A 15 5.02 6.41 -14.01
N GLU A 16 5.05 5.75 -15.17
CA GLU A 16 4.50 6.30 -16.42
C GLU A 16 2.98 6.55 -16.32
N LEU A 17 2.25 5.69 -15.59
CA LEU A 17 0.82 5.85 -15.36
C LEU A 17 0.51 7.06 -14.46
N VAL A 18 1.23 7.26 -13.35
CA VAL A 18 0.97 8.40 -12.45
C VAL A 18 1.34 9.73 -13.09
N ASP A 19 2.29 9.76 -14.02
CA ASP A 19 2.62 10.96 -14.81
C ASP A 19 1.42 11.45 -15.65
N LEU A 20 0.48 10.56 -15.97
CA LEU A 20 -0.78 10.87 -16.66
C LEU A 20 -1.94 11.22 -15.71
N LEU A 21 -1.75 11.09 -14.39
CA LEU A 21 -2.77 11.27 -13.36
C LEU A 21 -2.34 12.38 -12.37
N PRO A 22 -2.66 13.67 -12.65
CA PRO A 22 -2.06 14.80 -11.93
C PRO A 22 -2.33 14.83 -10.42
N ASP A 23 -3.43 14.21 -9.97
CA ASP A 23 -3.83 14.15 -8.57
C ASP A 23 -3.35 12.89 -7.83
N TYR A 24 -2.57 12.04 -8.49
CA TYR A 24 -2.12 10.77 -7.96
C TYR A 24 -0.59 10.67 -7.94
N GLU A 25 -0.07 9.94 -6.96
CA GLU A 25 1.35 9.64 -6.81
C GLU A 25 1.51 8.25 -6.18
N ILE A 26 2.69 7.65 -6.31
CA ILE A 26 2.99 6.37 -5.66
C ILE A 26 3.16 6.61 -4.16
N ALA A 27 2.36 5.92 -3.36
CA ALA A 27 2.40 6.01 -1.90
C ALA A 27 3.20 4.88 -1.26
N CYS A 28 2.98 3.64 -1.73
CA CYS A 28 3.56 2.43 -1.15
C CYS A 28 4.03 1.47 -2.24
N GLU A 29 4.97 0.59 -1.89
CA GLU A 29 5.26 -0.64 -2.62
C GLU A 29 5.17 -1.85 -1.70
N HIS A 30 4.86 -3.01 -2.27
CA HIS A 30 5.01 -4.31 -1.65
C HIS A 30 5.63 -5.28 -2.65
N GLU A 31 6.96 -5.32 -2.66
CA GLU A 31 7.75 -6.06 -3.65
C GLU A 31 7.45 -7.56 -3.64
N HIS A 32 7.20 -8.12 -2.46
CA HIS A 32 6.92 -9.55 -2.28
C HIS A 32 5.65 -10.02 -2.97
N SER A 33 4.64 -9.14 -3.06
CA SER A 33 3.40 -9.41 -3.81
C SER A 33 3.42 -8.78 -5.20
N ASN A 34 4.51 -8.11 -5.58
CA ASN A 34 4.63 -7.32 -6.80
C ASN A 34 3.51 -6.29 -6.99
N CYS A 35 3.22 -5.53 -5.92
CA CYS A 35 2.15 -4.54 -5.88
C CYS A 35 2.68 -3.14 -5.57
N LEU A 36 2.02 -2.12 -6.11
CA LEU A 36 2.17 -0.72 -5.71
C LEU A 36 0.82 -0.12 -5.34
N LEU A 37 0.83 0.82 -4.39
CA LEU A 37 -0.32 1.65 -4.09
C LEU A 37 -0.11 3.03 -4.69
N ILE A 38 -1.01 3.41 -5.60
CA ILE A 38 -1.12 4.80 -6.08
C ILE A 38 -2.17 5.50 -5.21
N GLY A 39 -1.77 6.57 -4.52
CA GLY A 39 -2.62 7.35 -3.63
C GLY A 39 -3.00 8.69 -4.27
N HIS A 40 -4.25 9.12 -4.07
CA HIS A 40 -4.64 10.49 -4.40
C HIS A 40 -3.99 11.45 -3.41
N LYS A 41 -3.44 12.58 -3.91
CA LYS A 41 -2.75 13.62 -3.13
C LYS A 41 -3.55 14.22 -1.97
N LYS A 42 -4.88 14.03 -1.92
CA LYS A 42 -5.70 14.43 -0.76
C LYS A 42 -5.35 13.68 0.52
N PHE A 43 -4.72 12.51 0.39
CA PHE A 43 -4.17 11.72 1.50
C PHE A 43 -2.68 12.02 1.75
N LYS A 44 -2.12 13.04 1.10
CA LYS A 44 -0.73 13.47 1.31
C LYS A 44 -0.72 14.77 2.11
N ILE A 45 -0.78 14.66 3.43
CA ILE A 45 -0.88 15.80 4.35
C ILE A 45 0.52 16.28 4.72
N SER A 46 0.81 17.55 4.44
CA SER A 46 2.13 18.17 4.72
C SER A 46 3.31 17.39 4.12
N GLY A 47 3.11 16.80 2.93
CA GLY A 47 4.13 16.01 2.23
C GLY A 47 4.23 14.55 2.68
N GLU A 48 3.48 14.13 3.70
CA GLU A 48 3.48 12.77 4.22
C GLU A 48 2.24 12.00 3.78
N TRP A 49 2.38 10.70 3.54
CA TRP A 49 1.24 9.85 3.20
C TRP A 49 0.44 9.44 4.43
N TRP A 50 -0.88 9.52 4.30
CA TRP A 50 -1.88 9.10 5.28
C TRP A 50 -2.83 8.10 4.63
N THR A 51 -2.26 7.01 4.11
CA THR A 51 -3.01 5.95 3.42
C THR A 51 -3.31 4.75 4.33
N TRP A 52 -2.88 4.80 5.59
CA TRP A 52 -3.15 3.75 6.56
C TRP A 52 -4.53 3.91 7.18
N ILE A 53 -5.10 2.81 7.68
CA ILE A 53 -6.40 2.81 8.35
C ILE A 53 -6.15 2.76 9.86
N ASP A 54 -6.62 3.79 10.57
CA ASP A 54 -6.84 3.68 12.01
C ASP A 54 -8.10 2.83 12.23
N TYR A 55 -7.91 1.52 12.41
CA TYR A 55 -9.02 0.59 12.59
C TYR A 55 -9.81 0.84 13.86
N SER A 56 -9.17 1.28 14.94
CA SER A 56 -9.86 1.63 16.17
C SER A 56 -10.81 2.81 15.93
N ARG A 57 -10.30 3.87 15.28
CA ARG A 57 -11.11 5.03 14.92
C ARG A 57 -12.21 4.69 13.92
N PHE A 58 -11.90 3.89 12.90
CA PHE A 58 -12.89 3.43 11.92
C PHE A 58 -14.04 2.66 12.58
N GLN A 59 -13.74 1.76 13.51
CA GLN A 59 -14.75 0.99 14.24
C GLN A 59 -15.64 1.89 15.09
N GLU A 60 -15.08 2.89 15.78
CA GLU A 60 -15.88 3.89 16.51
C GLU A 60 -16.84 4.65 15.59
N LEU A 61 -16.37 5.07 14.41
CA LEU A 61 -17.16 5.82 13.44
C LEU A 61 -18.28 4.97 12.84
N VAL A 62 -18.03 3.69 12.56
CA VAL A 62 -19.06 2.74 12.11
C VAL A 62 -20.14 2.59 13.17
N LEU A 63 -19.78 2.39 14.44
CA LEU A 63 -20.75 2.29 15.54
C LEU A 63 -21.61 3.55 15.64
N GLN A 64 -21.00 4.74 15.56
CA GLN A 64 -21.72 6.01 15.59
C GLN A 64 -22.68 6.17 14.42
N TYR A 65 -22.28 5.73 13.22
CA TYR A 65 -23.15 5.73 12.04
C TYR A 65 -24.38 4.84 12.27
N GLU A 66 -24.17 3.61 12.75
CA GLU A 66 -25.24 2.64 13.03
C GLU A 66 -26.20 3.12 14.12
N GLU A 67 -25.69 3.56 15.27
CA GLU A 67 -26.51 4.08 16.39
C GLU A 67 -27.34 5.31 15.99
N SER A 68 -26.84 6.11 15.05
CA SER A 68 -27.51 7.31 14.57
C SER A 68 -28.53 7.06 13.45
N GLY A 69 -28.73 5.79 13.04
CA GLY A 69 -29.57 5.45 11.89
C GLY A 69 -29.05 6.03 10.57
N GLY A 70 -27.74 6.20 10.44
CA GLY A 70 -27.09 6.75 9.25
C GLY A 70 -27.02 8.28 9.17
N SER A 71 -27.43 9.01 10.22
CA SER A 71 -27.35 10.48 10.24
C SER A 71 -25.93 11.01 10.51
N LYS A 72 -25.14 10.32 11.33
CA LYS A 72 -23.72 10.63 11.55
C LYS A 72 -22.87 9.92 10.50
N THR A 73 -22.58 10.61 9.41
CA THR A 73 -21.70 10.11 8.34
C THR A 73 -20.25 10.42 8.63
N PHE A 74 -19.34 9.66 8.00
CA PHE A 74 -17.91 9.87 8.07
C PHE A 74 -17.26 9.50 6.73
N SER A 75 -16.00 9.86 6.56
CA SER A 75 -15.23 9.73 5.34
C SER A 75 -13.84 9.19 5.64
N ALA A 76 -13.06 8.89 4.59
CA ALA A 76 -11.71 8.37 4.75
C ALA A 76 -10.77 9.31 5.52
N SER A 77 -10.99 10.63 5.49
CA SER A 77 -10.17 11.56 6.27
C SER A 77 -10.39 11.47 7.78
N ASP A 78 -11.52 10.89 8.23
CA ASP A 78 -11.87 10.78 9.64
C ASP A 78 -11.16 9.62 10.36
N TYR A 79 -10.62 8.67 9.59
CA TYR A 79 -9.90 7.49 10.10
C TYR A 79 -8.58 7.20 9.38
N MET A 80 -8.12 8.11 8.51
CA MET A 80 -6.80 7.97 7.92
C MET A 80 -5.72 8.11 8.99
N ALA A 81 -4.71 7.27 8.90
CA ALA A 81 -3.51 7.32 9.72
C ALA A 81 -2.28 7.44 8.83
N ARG A 82 -1.20 7.97 9.42
CA ARG A 82 0.09 8.09 8.75
C ARG A 82 0.55 6.73 8.26
N THR A 83 0.97 6.68 7.00
CA THR A 83 1.50 5.46 6.37
C THR A 83 2.77 5.01 7.11
N PRO A 84 2.87 3.73 7.50
CA PRO A 84 4.07 3.20 8.14
C PRO A 84 5.31 3.39 7.27
N GLN A 85 6.44 3.75 7.87
CA GLN A 85 7.67 4.07 7.12
C GLN A 85 8.16 2.91 6.25
N TRP A 86 8.04 1.67 6.74
CA TRP A 86 8.41 0.46 6.01
C TRP A 86 7.52 0.18 4.78
N ALA A 87 6.33 0.78 4.74
CA ALA A 87 5.37 0.62 3.65
C ALA A 87 5.56 1.65 2.53
N LEU A 88 6.22 2.77 2.82
CA LEU A 88 6.41 3.86 1.85
C LEU A 88 7.16 3.37 0.62
N PHE A 89 6.83 3.93 -0.53
CA PHE A 89 7.59 3.69 -1.75
C PHE A 89 9.07 4.09 -1.56
N GLY A 90 10.00 3.21 -1.92
CA GLY A 90 11.44 3.41 -1.72
C GLY A 90 11.94 3.09 -0.30
N ALA A 91 11.08 2.60 0.59
CA ALA A 91 11.50 2.13 1.91
C ALA A 91 12.44 0.93 1.80
N ARG A 92 13.36 0.80 2.76
CA ARG A 92 14.33 -0.30 2.80
C ARG A 92 13.65 -1.67 2.86
N GLU A 93 12.53 -1.73 3.57
CA GLU A 93 11.72 -2.93 3.77
C GLU A 93 10.86 -3.30 2.56
N ARG A 94 10.70 -2.38 1.59
CA ARG A 94 9.96 -2.61 0.34
C ARG A 94 8.54 -3.12 0.58
N GLY A 95 7.89 -2.60 1.61
CA GLY A 95 6.54 -2.97 2.03
C GLY A 95 6.42 -4.17 2.96
N PHE A 96 7.53 -4.84 3.28
CA PHE A 96 7.48 -5.98 4.20
C PHE A 96 7.42 -5.48 5.65
N ASP A 97 6.37 -5.84 6.39
CA ASP A 97 6.24 -5.42 7.79
C ASP A 97 7.43 -5.98 8.61
N PRO A 98 8.21 -5.15 9.32
CA PRO A 98 9.30 -5.59 10.19
C PRO A 98 8.88 -6.59 11.28
N LYS A 99 7.59 -6.62 11.63
CA LYS A 99 7.04 -7.57 12.61
C LYS A 99 6.79 -8.96 12.01
N ASP A 100 6.68 -9.04 10.69
CA ASP A 100 6.46 -10.32 10.00
C ASP A 100 7.77 -11.09 9.88
N THR A 101 7.66 -12.42 9.92
CA THR A 101 8.81 -13.30 9.72
C THR A 101 8.80 -13.83 8.29
N ARG A 102 9.86 -13.52 7.54
CA ARG A 102 10.01 -14.02 6.17
C ARG A 102 10.27 -15.53 6.19
N TYR A 103 9.27 -16.31 5.81
CA TYR A 103 9.43 -17.75 5.64
C TYR A 103 9.98 -18.08 4.26
N GLN A 104 11.28 -18.36 4.19
CA GLN A 104 11.87 -18.94 2.99
C GLN A 104 11.57 -20.44 2.98
N ARG A 105 10.85 -20.90 1.97
CA ARG A 105 10.72 -22.35 1.75
C ARG A 105 12.13 -22.91 1.52
N LYS A 106 12.56 -23.85 2.37
CA LYS A 106 13.80 -24.61 2.13
C LYS A 106 13.63 -25.36 0.80
N ASN A 107 14.37 -24.95 -0.22
CA ASN A 107 14.31 -25.57 -1.54
C ASN A 107 14.56 -27.09 -1.44
N LYS A 108 13.57 -27.90 -1.83
CA LYS A 108 13.86 -29.09 -2.64
C LYS A 108 14.04 -28.58 -4.07
N ALA A 109 15.27 -28.68 -4.55
CA ALA A 109 15.78 -28.39 -5.89
C ALA A 109 15.73 -26.92 -6.37
N LYS A 110 16.92 -26.37 -6.65
CA LYS A 110 17.11 -25.25 -7.57
C LYS A 110 16.68 -25.71 -8.96
N ASP A 111 15.69 -25.07 -9.56
CA ASP A 111 15.57 -25.14 -11.02
C ASP A 111 16.56 -24.14 -11.61
N ILE A 112 17.67 -24.67 -12.08
CA ILE A 112 18.70 -23.96 -12.83
C ILE A 112 18.31 -24.08 -14.32
N SER A 113 17.18 -23.49 -14.70
CA SER A 113 16.83 -23.29 -16.10
C SER A 113 16.58 -21.80 -16.33
N GLY A 114 17.68 -21.08 -16.47
CA GLY A 114 17.67 -19.80 -17.16
C GLY A 114 17.53 -20.06 -18.65
N CYS A 115 16.29 -20.13 -19.13
CA CYS A 115 15.81 -19.87 -20.50
C CYS A 115 14.33 -19.51 -20.40
#